data_AF-A0A0F5L8U5-F1
#
_entry.id   AF-A0A0F5L8U5-F1
#
_cell.length_a   1.000
_cell.length_b   1.000
_cell.length_c   1.000
_cell.angle_alpha   90.00
_cell.angle_beta   90.00
_cell.angle_gamma   90.00
#
_symmetry.space_group_name_H-M   'P 1'
#
loop_
_entity.id
_entity.type
_entity.pdbx_description
1 polymer ?
#
loop_
_entity_poly.entity_id
_entity_poly.type
_entity_poly.pdbx_seq_one_letter_code
_entity_poly.pdbx_strand_id
1 'polypeptide(L)'
;MRLALIVFLVLSGLMPARAGVVESAFDRAIAQFEAALPKLQAELFGVDTAAYRDALTLRNFASRHWGGRVELKVREGSSDGSCARFAAFVRLPPENGTMSLILCPQFSTEGADSLRTLTILHEMVHVVAGPNECRAMAFAAEIERLSTGAVTPVDVYWQTNGCDGSGFRRP
;
A
#
# COMPACT_ATOMS: atom_id res chain seq x y z
N MET A 1 50.93 -21.03 -27.24
CA MET A 1 49.47 -20.84 -27.40
C MET A 1 48.83 -20.78 -26.02
N ARG A 2 48.17 -19.67 -25.71
CA ARG A 2 47.54 -19.37 -24.42
C ARG A 2 46.17 -20.04 -24.37
N LEU A 3 45.86 -20.82 -23.34
CA LEU A 3 44.49 -21.21 -23.00
C LEU A 3 44.15 -20.59 -21.64
N ALA A 4 43.45 -19.47 -21.69
CA ALA A 4 42.90 -18.80 -20.51
C ALA A 4 41.52 -19.42 -20.23
N LEU A 5 41.39 -20.12 -19.10
CA LEU A 5 40.12 -20.62 -18.60
C LEU A 5 39.45 -19.50 -17.81
N ILE A 6 38.48 -18.82 -18.43
CA ILE A 6 37.62 -17.83 -17.77
C ILE A 6 36.60 -18.58 -16.93
N VAL A 7 36.79 -18.59 -15.61
CA VAL A 7 35.77 -19.01 -14.65
C VAL A 7 34.77 -17.86 -14.54
N PHE A 8 33.60 -18.05 -15.13
CA PHE A 8 32.49 -17.09 -15.09
C PHE A 8 31.86 -17.13 -13.69
N LEU A 9 31.99 -16.02 -12.96
CA LEU A 9 31.37 -15.75 -11.66
C LEU A 9 29.84 -15.91 -11.77
N VAL A 10 29.28 -16.95 -11.14
CA VAL A 10 27.85 -17.00 -10.82
C VAL A 10 27.66 -16.38 -9.44
N LEU A 11 27.64 -15.05 -9.40
CA LEU A 11 27.19 -14.24 -8.27
C LEU A 11 25.84 -13.62 -8.65
N SER A 12 24.84 -14.48 -8.87
CA SER A 12 23.45 -14.03 -8.98
C SER A 12 22.90 -13.88 -7.57
N GLY A 13 22.54 -12.64 -7.23
CA GLY A 13 22.23 -12.19 -5.89
C GLY A 13 21.10 -12.96 -5.21
N LEU A 14 21.38 -13.41 -3.99
CA LEU A 14 20.36 -13.69 -2.99
C LEU A 14 19.76 -12.35 -2.53
N MET A 15 18.88 -11.77 -3.36
CA MET A 15 17.94 -10.77 -2.86
C MET A 15 17.11 -11.44 -1.77
N PRO A 16 17.01 -10.86 -0.56
CA PRO A 16 16.19 -11.46 0.49
C PRO A 16 14.75 -11.53 -0.03
N ALA A 17 14.15 -12.72 -0.02
CA ALA A 17 12.82 -12.99 -0.58
C ALA A 17 11.74 -12.00 -0.09
N ARG A 18 11.90 -11.42 1.11
CA ARG A 18 11.03 -10.38 1.66
C ARG A 18 11.05 -9.07 0.87
N ALA A 19 12.22 -8.61 0.43
CA ALA A 19 12.32 -7.37 -0.35
C ALA A 19 11.55 -7.51 -1.67
N GLY A 20 11.66 -8.68 -2.32
CA GLY A 20 10.91 -8.99 -3.55
C GLY A 20 9.40 -9.05 -3.32
N VAL A 21 8.93 -9.55 -2.17
CA VAL A 21 7.49 -9.58 -1.84
C VAL A 21 6.92 -8.17 -1.67
N VAL A 22 7.66 -7.28 -1.01
CA VAL A 22 7.24 -5.89 -0.79
C VAL A 22 7.19 -5.12 -2.11
N GLU A 23 8.26 -5.19 -2.90
CA GLU A 23 8.32 -4.54 -4.21
C GLU A 23 7.19 -5.03 -5.12
N SER A 24 6.99 -6.35 -5.19
CA SER A 24 5.91 -6.94 -5.97
C SER A 24 4.51 -6.50 -5.52
N ALA A 25 4.30 -6.31 -4.22
CA ALA A 25 3.02 -5.79 -3.70
C ALA A 25 2.77 -4.34 -4.12
N PHE A 26 3.81 -3.49 -4.06
CA PHE A 26 3.74 -2.11 -4.54
C PHE A 26 3.52 -2.05 -6.06
N ASP A 27 4.27 -2.82 -6.84
CA ASP A 27 4.13 -2.85 -8.30
C ASP A 27 2.72 -3.23 -8.72
N ARG A 28 2.12 -4.23 -8.06
CA ARG A 28 0.73 -4.60 -8.29
C ARG A 28 -0.26 -3.52 -7.86
N ALA A 29 -0.03 -2.87 -6.72
CA ALA A 29 -0.89 -1.78 -6.26
C ALA A 29 -0.84 -0.59 -7.22
N ILE A 30 0.35 -0.24 -7.73
CA ILE A 30 0.54 0.77 -8.79
C ILE A 30 -0.19 0.35 -10.05
N ALA A 31 0.01 -0.88 -10.54
CA ALA A 31 -0.64 -1.35 -11.76
C ALA A 31 -2.17 -1.34 -11.66
N GLN A 32 -2.73 -1.76 -10.52
CA GLN A 32 -4.18 -1.70 -10.28
C GLN A 32 -4.68 -0.26 -10.22
N PHE A 33 -3.99 0.63 -9.51
CA PHE A 33 -4.36 2.03 -9.45
C PHE A 33 -4.34 2.69 -10.84
N GLU A 34 -3.27 2.48 -11.61
CA GLU A 34 -3.15 3.03 -12.97
C GLU A 34 -4.22 2.48 -13.93
N ALA A 35 -4.62 1.22 -13.79
CA ALA A 35 -5.72 0.63 -14.56
C ALA A 35 -7.09 1.22 -14.17
N ALA A 36 -7.28 1.58 -12.89
CA ALA A 36 -8.50 2.23 -12.41
C ALA A 36 -8.54 3.73 -12.75
N LEU A 37 -7.38 4.39 -12.87
CA LEU A 37 -7.22 5.84 -12.98
C LEU A 37 -8.12 6.51 -14.05
N PRO A 38 -8.29 5.99 -15.27
CA PRO A 38 -9.16 6.61 -16.28
C PRO A 38 -10.64 6.70 -15.88
N LYS A 39 -11.06 5.93 -14.87
CA LYS A 39 -12.44 5.86 -14.37
C LYS A 39 -12.60 6.56 -13.02
N LEU A 40 -11.50 6.98 -12.39
CA LEU A 40 -11.53 7.65 -11.08
C LEU A 40 -11.84 9.14 -11.24
N GLN A 41 -12.60 9.67 -10.28
CA GLN A 41 -12.77 11.11 -10.11
C GLN A 41 -11.47 11.74 -9.59
N ALA A 42 -11.31 13.06 -9.78
CA ALA A 42 -10.14 13.78 -9.28
C ALA A 42 -10.03 13.71 -7.74
N GLU A 43 -11.17 13.66 -7.06
CA GLU A 43 -11.28 13.37 -5.64
C GLU A 43 -12.39 12.32 -5.44
N LEU A 44 -12.12 11.30 -4.64
CA LEU A 44 -13.09 10.26 -4.30
C LEU A 44 -12.99 9.95 -2.81
N PHE A 45 -14.14 9.97 -2.10
CA PHE A 45 -14.20 9.77 -0.65
C PHE A 45 -13.28 10.71 0.16
N GLY A 46 -12.98 11.91 -0.37
CA GLY A 46 -12.05 12.86 0.25
C GLY A 46 -10.57 12.48 0.08
N VAL A 47 -10.25 11.58 -0.85
CA VAL A 47 -8.89 11.24 -1.27
C VAL A 47 -8.60 11.94 -2.59
N ASP A 48 -7.59 12.81 -2.61
CA ASP A 48 -7.07 13.43 -3.83
C ASP A 48 -6.33 12.37 -4.66
N THR A 49 -6.88 12.04 -5.83
CA THR A 49 -6.38 10.94 -6.68
C THR A 49 -4.98 11.23 -7.23
N ALA A 50 -4.63 12.50 -7.47
CA ALA A 50 -3.29 12.87 -7.93
C ALA A 50 -2.26 12.75 -6.80
N ALA A 51 -2.59 13.27 -5.61
CA ALA A 51 -1.74 13.13 -4.43
C ALA A 51 -1.55 11.65 -4.04
N TYR A 52 -2.59 10.84 -4.18
CA TYR A 52 -2.52 9.40 -3.96
C TYR A 52 -1.59 8.70 -4.96
N ARG A 53 -1.70 9.03 -6.25
CA ARG A 53 -0.79 8.52 -7.27
C ARG A 53 0.67 8.83 -6.95
N ASP A 54 0.98 10.08 -6.62
CA ASP A 54 2.33 10.52 -6.27
C ASP A 54 2.83 9.83 -5.00
N ALA A 55 1.98 9.69 -3.99
CA ALA A 55 2.33 8.97 -2.76
C ALA A 55 2.66 7.50 -3.04
N LEU A 56 1.86 6.83 -3.88
CA LEU A 56 2.02 5.42 -4.21
C LEU A 56 3.24 5.15 -5.12
N THR A 57 3.49 6.02 -6.10
CA THR A 57 4.54 5.81 -7.12
C THR A 57 5.87 6.46 -6.77
N LEU A 58 5.84 7.70 -6.27
CA LEU A 58 7.03 8.51 -6.01
C LEU A 58 7.42 8.50 -4.53
N ARG A 59 6.52 8.05 -3.65
CA ARG A 59 6.70 8.11 -2.18
C ARG A 59 6.98 9.53 -1.68
N ASN A 60 6.63 10.53 -2.46
CA ASN A 60 6.81 11.93 -2.12
C ASN A 60 5.75 12.75 -2.85
N PHE A 61 4.90 13.43 -2.09
CA PHE A 61 3.70 14.07 -2.62
C PHE A 61 3.39 15.37 -1.89
N ALA A 62 2.64 16.26 -2.56
CA ALA A 62 2.06 17.42 -1.91
C ALA A 62 0.75 17.01 -1.23
N SER A 63 0.63 17.25 0.07
CA SER A 63 -0.56 16.92 0.86
C SER A 63 -1.33 18.17 1.26
N ARG A 64 -2.60 18.25 0.84
CA ARG A 64 -3.55 19.24 1.36
C ARG A 64 -4.00 18.89 2.78
N HIS A 65 -4.09 17.60 3.11
CA HIS A 65 -4.53 17.12 4.42
C HIS A 65 -3.49 17.42 5.51
N TRP A 66 -2.21 17.13 5.24
CA TRP A 66 -1.13 17.31 6.21
C TRP A 66 -0.45 18.69 6.13
N GLY A 67 -0.66 19.42 5.05
CA GLY A 67 -0.04 20.72 4.81
C GLY A 67 1.43 20.62 4.40
N GLY A 68 1.71 20.75 3.11
CA GLY A 68 3.07 20.77 2.56
C GLY A 68 3.45 19.46 1.88
N ARG A 69 4.76 19.19 1.75
CA ARG A 69 5.25 17.95 1.14
C ARG A 69 5.43 16.86 2.20
N VAL A 70 5.04 15.64 1.85
CA VAL A 70 5.21 14.45 2.69
C VAL A 70 6.05 13.43 1.94
N GLU A 71 7.10 12.93 2.58
CA GLU A 71 7.89 11.77 2.16
C GLU A 71 7.39 10.52 2.89
N LEU A 72 7.16 9.43 2.16
CA LEU A 72 6.81 8.12 2.72
C LEU A 72 8.04 7.23 2.78
N LYS A 73 8.35 6.74 3.99
CA LYS A 73 9.37 5.72 4.22
C LYS A 73 8.70 4.39 4.52
N VAL A 74 9.09 3.35 3.78
CA VAL A 74 8.67 1.98 4.05
C VAL A 74 9.69 1.35 4.97
N ARG A 75 9.24 0.74 6.06
CA ARG A 75 10.10 0.09 7.06
C ARG A 75 9.54 -1.28 7.43
N GLU A 76 10.43 -2.20 7.77
CA GLU A 76 10.02 -3.46 8.39
C GLU A 76 9.74 -3.25 9.88
N GLY A 77 8.69 -3.90 10.38
CA GLY A 77 8.34 -3.95 11.79
C GLY A 77 8.84 -5.23 12.47
N SER A 78 9.06 -5.16 13.78
CA SER A 78 9.26 -6.32 14.65
C SER A 78 7.94 -7.05 14.91
N SER A 79 7.96 -8.28 15.42
CA SER A 79 6.75 -9.08 15.66
C SER A 79 5.95 -8.68 16.91
N ASP A 80 6.31 -7.60 17.58
CA ASP A 80 5.70 -7.10 18.82
C ASP A 80 4.86 -5.83 18.57
N GLY A 81 4.23 -5.33 19.63
CA GLY A 81 3.39 -4.13 19.58
C GLY A 81 2.27 -4.24 18.54
N SER A 82 2.10 -3.20 17.71
CA SER A 82 1.08 -3.16 16.65
C SER A 82 1.23 -4.30 15.63
N CYS A 83 2.45 -4.74 15.37
CA CYS A 83 2.70 -5.83 14.41
C CYS A 83 2.31 -7.22 14.92
N ALA A 84 1.91 -7.36 16.19
CA ALA A 84 1.25 -8.56 16.67
C ALA A 84 -0.18 -8.71 16.11
N ARG A 85 -0.77 -7.63 15.58
CA ARG A 85 -2.19 -7.57 15.21
C ARG A 85 -2.44 -7.16 13.76
N PHE A 86 -1.49 -6.52 13.10
CA PHE A 86 -1.66 -5.96 11.77
C PHE A 86 -0.61 -6.50 10.80
N ALA A 87 -0.99 -6.60 9.52
CA ALA A 87 -0.06 -6.90 8.44
C ALA A 87 0.77 -5.66 8.05
N ALA A 88 0.17 -4.48 8.08
CA ALA A 88 0.85 -3.21 7.91
C ALA A 88 0.13 -2.13 8.73
N PHE A 89 0.79 -1.01 8.96
CA PHE A 89 0.15 0.20 9.48
C PHE A 89 0.99 1.43 9.16
N VAL A 90 0.36 2.59 9.12
CA VAL A 90 1.03 3.88 8.96
C VAL A 90 1.19 4.59 10.31
N ARG A 91 2.37 5.14 10.59
CA ARG A 91 2.59 6.05 11.71
C ARG A 91 2.13 7.46 11.32
N LEU A 92 1.03 7.89 11.93
CA LEU A 92 0.40 9.19 11.74
C LEU A 92 0.52 10.04 13.02
N PRO A 93 0.51 11.39 12.91
CA PRO A 93 0.65 12.19 11.69
C PRO A 93 2.10 12.15 11.15
N PRO A 94 2.42 12.78 10.00
CA PRO A 94 3.81 12.88 9.56
C PRO A 94 4.65 13.72 10.54
N GLU A 95 5.86 13.25 10.83
CA GLU A 95 6.84 13.93 11.67
C GLU A 95 7.90 14.59 10.78
N ASN A 96 8.04 15.92 10.87
CA ASN A 96 8.96 16.70 10.03
C ASN A 96 8.80 16.41 8.52
N GLY A 97 7.55 16.29 8.05
CA GLY A 97 7.23 15.98 6.66
C GLY A 97 7.52 14.53 6.25
N THR A 98 7.83 13.63 7.19
CA THR A 98 8.05 12.21 6.92
C THR A 98 6.97 11.35 7.55
N MET A 99 6.43 10.42 6.79
CA MET A 99 5.51 9.38 7.25
C MET A 99 6.17 8.00 7.13
N SER A 100 5.83 7.07 8.03
CA SER A 100 6.35 5.71 7.96
C SER A 100 5.24 4.70 7.74
N LEU A 101 5.29 3.95 6.64
CA LEU A 101 4.54 2.71 6.46
C LEU A 101 5.36 1.58 7.06
N ILE A 102 4.81 0.92 8.07
CA ILE A 102 5.43 -0.23 8.73
C ILE A 102 4.82 -1.49 8.15
N LEU A 103 5.65 -2.36 7.58
CA LEU A 103 5.27 -3.68 7.10
C LEU A 103 5.63 -4.72 8.15
N CYS A 104 4.63 -5.37 8.72
CA CYS A 104 4.79 -6.36 9.78
C CYS A 104 5.08 -7.75 9.21
N PRO A 105 5.60 -8.69 10.01
CA PRO A 105 5.96 -10.02 9.51
C PRO A 105 4.83 -10.78 8.81
N GLN A 106 3.58 -10.57 9.24
CA GLN A 106 2.38 -11.16 8.63
C GLN A 106 2.15 -10.71 7.17
N PHE A 107 2.65 -9.54 6.77
CA PHE A 107 2.58 -9.07 5.39
C PHE A 107 3.28 -10.02 4.42
N SER A 108 4.39 -10.61 4.86
CA SER A 108 5.21 -11.50 4.03
C SER A 108 4.75 -12.97 4.07
N THR A 109 3.63 -13.29 4.70
CA THR A 109 3.09 -14.65 4.70
C THR A 109 2.70 -15.09 3.29
N GLU A 110 3.04 -16.32 2.93
CA GLU A 110 2.77 -16.90 1.61
C GLU A 110 1.26 -17.03 1.33
N GLY A 111 0.87 -16.97 0.05
CA GLY A 111 -0.51 -17.21 -0.40
C GLY A 111 -1.47 -16.02 -0.28
N ALA A 112 -0.99 -14.84 0.14
CA ALA A 112 -1.82 -13.66 0.40
C ALA A 112 -1.56 -12.50 -0.60
N ASP A 113 -1.24 -12.81 -1.86
CA ASP A 113 -0.80 -11.81 -2.85
C ASP A 113 -1.83 -10.69 -3.13
N SER A 114 -3.11 -11.04 -3.32
CA SER A 114 -4.20 -10.07 -3.50
C SER A 114 -4.44 -9.26 -2.23
N LEU A 115 -4.43 -9.92 -1.07
CA LEU A 115 -4.57 -9.27 0.23
C LEU A 115 -3.44 -8.27 0.51
N ARG A 116 -2.20 -8.58 0.10
CA ARG A 116 -1.07 -7.63 0.18
C ARG A 116 -1.30 -6.40 -0.67
N THR A 117 -1.75 -6.59 -1.92
CA THR A 117 -2.04 -5.47 -2.81
C THR A 117 -3.17 -4.59 -2.24
N LEU A 118 -4.27 -5.19 -1.77
CA LEU A 118 -5.34 -4.45 -1.09
C LEU A 118 -4.83 -3.73 0.16
N THR A 119 -3.96 -4.37 0.95
CA THR A 119 -3.35 -3.76 2.14
C THR A 119 -2.55 -2.51 1.77
N ILE A 120 -1.71 -2.57 0.73
CA ILE A 120 -0.97 -1.38 0.26
C ILE A 120 -1.95 -0.29 -0.18
N LEU A 121 -2.96 -0.62 -0.98
CA LEU A 121 -3.94 0.37 -1.42
C LEU A 121 -4.67 1.03 -0.24
N HIS A 122 -5.03 0.23 0.77
CA HIS A 122 -5.67 0.69 1.99
C HIS A 122 -4.76 1.64 2.79
N GLU A 123 -3.55 1.21 3.14
CA GLU A 123 -2.61 2.01 3.94
C GLU A 123 -2.24 3.33 3.25
N MET A 124 -2.15 3.34 1.92
CA MET A 124 -1.86 4.57 1.17
C MET A 124 -2.97 5.61 1.29
N VAL A 125 -4.22 5.21 1.56
CA VAL A 125 -5.28 6.17 1.87
C VAL A 125 -5.04 6.85 3.21
N HIS A 126 -4.54 6.11 4.21
CA HIS A 126 -4.13 6.72 5.48
C HIS A 126 -3.00 7.72 5.29
N VAL A 127 -2.04 7.39 4.41
CA VAL A 127 -0.94 8.29 4.05
C VAL A 127 -1.46 9.62 3.49
N VAL A 128 -2.48 9.59 2.64
CA VAL A 128 -2.94 10.77 1.90
C VAL A 128 -4.02 11.55 2.63
N ALA A 129 -4.96 10.85 3.29
CA ALA A 129 -6.21 11.43 3.77
C ALA A 129 -6.45 11.24 5.28
N GLY A 130 -5.60 10.50 6.01
CA GLY A 130 -5.70 10.30 7.46
C GLY A 130 -6.43 9.03 7.90
N PRO A 131 -6.70 8.86 9.22
CA PRO A 131 -6.88 7.55 9.88
C PRO A 131 -8.27 6.89 9.70
N ASN A 132 -9.13 7.39 8.82
CA ASN A 132 -10.47 6.81 8.67
C ASN A 132 -10.43 5.47 7.92
N GLU A 133 -10.57 4.38 8.66
CA GLU A 133 -10.59 2.98 8.21
C GLU A 133 -11.63 2.73 7.11
N CYS A 134 -12.85 3.24 7.29
CA CYS A 134 -13.96 3.04 6.36
C CYS A 134 -13.72 3.72 5.01
N ARG A 135 -13.15 4.93 5.02
CA ARG A 135 -12.69 5.62 3.81
C ARG A 135 -11.59 4.84 3.11
N ALA A 136 -10.59 4.38 3.87
CA ALA A 136 -9.46 3.65 3.32
C ALA A 136 -9.89 2.37 2.63
N MET A 137 -10.76 1.59 3.27
CA MET A 137 -11.29 0.37 2.67
C MET A 137 -12.25 0.65 1.50
N ALA A 138 -13.14 1.65 1.59
CA ALA A 138 -14.05 1.99 0.49
C ALA A 138 -13.28 2.42 -0.77
N PHE A 139 -12.26 3.26 -0.62
CA PHE A 139 -11.43 3.70 -1.74
C PHE A 139 -10.60 2.56 -2.34
N ALA A 140 -9.97 1.73 -1.50
CA ALA A 140 -9.18 0.58 -1.96
C ALA A 140 -10.05 -0.46 -2.71
N ALA A 141 -11.24 -0.77 -2.19
CA ALA A 141 -12.19 -1.67 -2.85
C ALA A 141 -12.70 -1.12 -4.19
N GLU A 142 -12.90 0.20 -4.31
CA GLU A 142 -13.30 0.82 -5.57
C GLU A 142 -12.18 0.76 -6.61
N ILE A 143 -10.90 0.93 -6.22
CA ILE A 143 -9.75 0.69 -7.12
C ILE A 143 -9.75 -0.76 -7.62
N GLU A 144 -9.93 -1.73 -6.73
CA GLU A 144 -9.94 -3.15 -7.08
C GLU A 144 -11.05 -3.46 -8.09
N ARG A 145 -12.27 -2.95 -7.83
CA ARG A 145 -13.41 -3.11 -8.74
C ARG A 145 -13.18 -2.46 -10.10
N LEU A 146 -12.69 -1.22 -10.13
CA LEU A 146 -12.49 -0.50 -11.39
C LEU A 146 -11.37 -1.09 -12.25
N SER A 147 -10.36 -1.69 -11.62
CA SER A 147 -9.20 -2.29 -12.29
C SER A 147 -9.42 -3.75 -12.69
N THR A 148 -10.08 -4.55 -11.85
CA THR A 148 -10.21 -6.01 -12.06
C THR A 148 -11.65 -6.48 -12.29
N GLY A 149 -12.64 -5.68 -11.92
CA GLY A 149 -14.05 -6.09 -11.90
C GLY A 149 -14.43 -6.96 -10.69
N ALA A 150 -13.48 -7.31 -9.83
CA ALA A 150 -13.69 -8.08 -8.60
C ALA A 150 -13.49 -7.20 -7.35
N VAL A 151 -13.99 -7.69 -6.21
CA VAL A 151 -13.79 -7.08 -4.90
C VAL A 151 -13.44 -8.18 -3.91
N THR A 152 -12.36 -7.99 -3.14
CA THR A 152 -11.98 -8.86 -2.05
C THR A 152 -13.02 -8.77 -0.92
N PRO A 153 -13.59 -9.90 -0.45
CA PRO A 153 -14.55 -9.88 0.65
C PRO A 153 -13.90 -9.42 1.96
N VAL A 154 -14.37 -8.30 2.50
CA VAL A 154 -13.87 -7.66 3.73
C VAL A 154 -15.00 -7.39 4.73
N ASP A 155 -16.08 -8.17 4.71
CA ASP A 155 -17.27 -7.98 5.54
C ASP A 155 -16.97 -7.90 7.03
N VAL A 156 -16.12 -8.81 7.53
CA VAL A 156 -15.72 -8.84 8.94
C VAL A 156 -14.97 -7.56 9.31
N TYR A 157 -14.05 -7.11 8.44
CA TYR A 157 -13.32 -5.86 8.64
C TYR A 157 -14.28 -4.66 8.65
N TRP A 158 -15.22 -4.61 7.69
CA TRP A 158 -16.19 -3.53 7.56
C TRP A 158 -17.09 -3.40 8.79
N GLN A 159 -17.61 -4.52 9.28
CA GLN A 159 -18.43 -4.58 10.50
C GLN A 159 -17.62 -4.23 11.76
N THR A 160 -16.40 -4.78 11.90
CA THR A 160 -15.54 -4.53 13.07
C THR A 160 -15.19 -3.06 13.21
N ASN A 161 -15.03 -2.34 12.09
CA ASN A 161 -14.76 -0.90 12.06
C ASN A 161 -16.02 -0.03 12.10
N GLY A 162 -17.22 -0.63 12.22
CA GLY A 162 -18.48 0.11 12.31
C GLY A 162 -18.85 0.88 11.04
N CYS A 163 -18.41 0.41 9.88
CA CYS A 163 -18.49 1.18 8.64
C CYS A 163 -19.91 1.29 8.05
N ASP A 164 -20.87 0.46 8.49
CA ASP A 164 -22.28 0.56 8.08
C ASP A 164 -22.95 1.88 8.53
N GLY A 165 -22.49 2.46 9.65
CA GLY A 165 -22.92 3.77 10.12
C GLY A 165 -22.09 4.92 9.56
N SER A 166 -21.08 4.64 8.73
CA SER A 166 -20.20 5.66 8.16
C SER A 166 -20.82 6.34 6.94
N GLY A 167 -20.28 7.50 6.55
CA GLY A 167 -20.64 8.16 5.29
C GLY A 167 -20.05 7.48 4.04
N PHE A 168 -19.30 6.39 4.20
CA PHE A 168 -18.62 5.69 3.12
C PHE A 168 -19.38 4.42 2.72
N ARG A 169 -19.23 4.02 1.45
CA ARG A 169 -19.85 2.80 0.92
C ARG A 169 -18.81 2.01 0.15
N ARG A 170 -18.78 0.71 0.35
CA ARG A 170 -18.08 -0.23 -0.52
C ARG A 170 -18.95 -0.57 -1.74
N PRO A 171 -18.35 -0.83 -2.91
CA PRO A 171 -19.09 -1.20 -4.10
C PRO A 171 -19.67 -2.62 -4.06
#